data_AF-A0A2G6N442-F1
#
_entry.id   AF-A0A2G6N442-F1
#
_cell.length_a   1.000
_cell.length_b   1.000
_cell.length_c   1.000
_cell.angle_alpha   90.00
_cell.angle_beta   90.00
_cell.angle_gamma   90.00
#
_symmetry.space_group_name_H-M   'P 1'
#
loop_
_entity.id
_entity.type
_entity.pdbx_description
1 polymer ?
#
loop_
_entity_poly.entity_id
_entity_poly.type
_entity_poly.pdbx_seq_one_letter_code
_entity_poly.pdbx_strand_id
1 'polypeptide(L)' 'MIGLGEVTMQRVKELINVLNDEDVIARTAVSQASHTCKICQGSALHFRDSRAELEYSISSICQKCQDYFFSYEN' A
#
# COMPACT_ATOMS: atom_id res chain seq x y z
N MET A 1 -2.78 -13.51 23.54
CA MET A 1 -3.88 -13.08 22.65
C MET A 1 -3.62 -11.61 22.37
N ILE A 2 -3.24 -11.26 21.15
CA ILE A 2 -2.92 -9.88 20.76
C ILE A 2 -4.26 -9.16 20.53
N GLY A 3 -4.45 -7.98 21.11
CA GLY A 3 -5.69 -7.22 20.94
C GLY A 3 -5.81 -6.64 19.52
N LEU A 4 -7.03 -6.55 18.97
CA LEU A 4 -7.28 -6.03 17.61
C LEU A 4 -6.66 -4.63 17.39
N GLY A 5 -6.71 -3.75 18.40
CA GLY A 5 -6.07 -2.42 18.32
C GLY A 5 -4.53 -2.45 18.27
N GLU A 6 -3.90 -3.49 18.81
CA GLU A 6 -2.44 -3.66 18.76
C GLU A 6 -1.99 -4.13 17.36
N VAL A 7 -2.80 -4.95 16.69
CA VAL A 7 -2.56 -5.39 15.30
C VAL A 7 -2.63 -4.22 14.31
N THR A 8 -3.63 -3.35 14.43
CA THR A 8 -3.77 -2.16 13.57
C THR A 8 -2.56 -1.23 13.72
N MET A 9 -2.12 -0.97 14.95
CA MET A 9 -0.93 -0.15 15.20
C MET A 9 0.35 -0.79 14.67
N GLN A 10 0.45 -2.12 14.66
CA GLN A 10 1.61 -2.82 14.10
C GLN A 10 1.70 -2.67 12.58
N ARG A 11 0.57 -2.78 11.86
CA ARG A 11 0.52 -2.58 10.40
C ARG A 11 0.84 -1.16 9.99
N VAL A 12 0.39 -0.17 10.76
CA VAL A 12 0.74 1.24 10.52
C VAL A 12 2.24 1.48 10.68
N LYS A 13 2.86 0.92 11.73
CA LYS A 13 4.32 1.03 11.93
C LYS A 13 5.09 0.34 10.81
N GLU A 14 4.65 -0.84 10.39
CA GLU A 14 5.23 -1.56 9.26
C GLU A 14 5.17 -0.72 7.98
N LEU A 15 4.01 -0.12 7.69
CA LEU A 15 3.85 0.75 6.55
C LEU A 15 4.79 1.96 6.60
N ILE A 16 4.88 2.64 7.76
CA ILE A 16 5.80 3.78 7.93
C ILE A 16 7.23 3.36 7.62
N ASN A 17 7.67 2.20 8.12
CA ASN A 17 9.01 1.72 7.87
C ASN A 17 9.26 1.45 6.38
N VAL A 18 8.31 0.81 5.70
CA VAL A 18 8.40 0.54 4.25
C VAL A 18 8.40 1.85 3.44
N LEU A 19 7.58 2.83 3.82
CA LEU A 19 7.51 4.12 3.12
C LEU A 19 8.71 5.03 3.38
N ASN A 20 9.50 4.77 4.42
CA ASN A 20 10.76 5.46 4.70
C ASN A 20 11.97 4.84 3.99
N ASP A 21 11.80 3.71 3.31
CA ASP A 21 12.86 3.07 2.52
C ASP A 21 13.11 3.88 1.23
N GLU A 22 14.36 4.31 1.01
CA GLU A 22 14.77 5.14 -0.12
C GLU A 22 14.48 4.47 -1.47
N ASP A 23 14.64 3.14 -1.57
CA ASP A 23 14.35 2.40 -2.80
C ASP A 23 12.85 2.38 -3.10
N VAL A 24 12.02 2.25 -2.06
CA VAL A 24 10.56 2.30 -2.19
C VAL A 24 10.10 3.69 -2.63
N ILE A 25 10.70 4.74 -2.08
CA ILE A 25 10.42 6.14 -2.47
C ILE A 25 10.81 6.36 -3.93
N ALA A 26 12.04 5.96 -4.33
CA ALA A 26 12.57 6.14 -5.67
C ALA A 26 11.74 5.43 -6.76
N ARG A 27 11.08 4.31 -6.42
CA ARG A 27 10.22 3.55 -7.35
C ARG A 27 8.89 4.22 -7.68
N THR A 28 8.49 5.29 -7.01
CA THR A 28 7.15 5.90 -7.16
C THR A 28 6.83 6.23 -8.62
N ALA A 29 7.66 7.04 -9.29
CA ALA A 29 7.40 7.49 -10.66
C ALA A 29 7.38 6.33 -11.66
N VAL A 30 8.33 5.39 -11.54
CA VAL A 30 8.38 4.20 -12.41
C VAL A 30 7.14 3.34 -12.21
N SER A 31 6.74 3.12 -10.95
CA SER A 31 5.60 2.28 -10.59
C SER A 31 4.29 2.82 -11.16
N GLN A 32 4.10 4.15 -11.20
CA GLN A 32 2.95 4.77 -11.86
C GLN A 32 2.97 4.54 -13.37
N ALA A 33 4.13 4.73 -14.02
CA ALA A 33 4.27 4.58 -15.46
C ALA A 33 4.09 3.12 -15.92
N SER A 34 4.52 2.14 -15.13
CA SER A 34 4.44 0.72 -15.45
C SER A 34 3.20 0.00 -14.90
N HIS A 35 2.29 0.72 -14.24
CA HIS A 35 1.15 0.13 -13.53
C HIS A 35 1.55 -0.99 -12.55
N THR A 36 2.60 -0.73 -11.76
CA THR A 36 3.10 -1.64 -10.71
C THR A 36 3.01 -1.01 -9.33
N CYS A 37 3.17 -1.82 -8.28
CA CYS A 37 3.22 -1.38 -6.90
C CYS A 37 4.63 -0.97 -6.50
N LYS A 38 4.83 0.19 -5.88
CA LYS A 38 6.15 0.61 -5.40
C LYS A 38 6.70 -0.24 -4.26
N ILE A 39 5.82 -0.91 -3.50
CA ILE A 39 6.17 -1.78 -2.36
C ILE A 39 6.49 -3.19 -2.85
N CYS A 40 5.51 -3.88 -3.44
CA CYS A 40 5.65 -5.30 -3.78
C CYS A 40 6.07 -5.56 -5.23
N GLN A 41 6.19 -4.51 -6.06
CA GLN A 41 6.55 -4.57 -7.49
C GLN A 41 5.59 -5.41 -8.35
N GLY A 42 4.49 -5.90 -7.78
CA GLY A 42 3.43 -6.60 -8.51
C GLY A 42 2.56 -5.65 -9.34
N SER A 43 1.71 -6.24 -10.19
CA SER A 43 0.74 -5.52 -11.02
C SER A 43 -0.25 -4.70 -10.18
N ALA A 44 -0.60 -3.51 -10.67
CA ALA A 44 -1.57 -2.58 -10.12
C ALA A 44 -2.63 -2.21 -11.17
N LEU A 45 -3.18 -3.22 -11.85
CA LEU A 45 -4.19 -3.06 -12.93
C LEU A 45 -5.63 -3.26 -12.46
N HIS A 46 -5.82 -3.85 -11.27
CA HIS A 46 -7.15 -4.20 -10.77
C HIS A 46 -7.33 -3.66 -9.36
N PHE A 47 -8.40 -2.89 -9.19
CA PHE A 47 -8.82 -2.31 -7.92
C PHE A 47 -10.26 -2.72 -7.64
N ARG A 48 -10.60 -2.81 -6.35
CA ARG A 48 -11.94 -3.20 -5.91
C ARG A 48 -12.97 -2.11 -6.22
N ASP A 49 -12.58 -0.85 -6.06
CA ASP A 49 -13.44 0.32 -6.20
C ASP A 49 -12.62 1.55 -6.65
N SER A 50 -13.32 2.61 -7.05
CA SER A 50 -12.70 3.85 -7.54
C SER A 50 -11.91 4.58 -6.46
N ARG A 51 -12.21 4.35 -5.18
CA ARG A 51 -11.44 4.90 -4.06
C ARG A 51 -10.06 4.23 -4.00
N ALA A 52 -10.01 2.89 -4.07
CA ALA A 52 -8.75 2.16 -4.09
C ALA A 52 -7.88 2.51 -5.32
N GLU A 53 -8.51 2.73 -6.48
CA GLU A 53 -7.83 3.22 -7.68
C GLU A 53 -7.26 4.65 -7.48
N LEU A 54 -8.03 5.55 -6.87
CA LEU A 54 -7.55 6.89 -6.51
C LEU A 54 -6.39 6.82 -5.52
N GLU A 55 -6.50 6.00 -4.47
CA GLU A 55 -5.43 5.76 -3.49
C GLU A 55 -4.15 5.25 -4.18
N TYR A 56 -4.26 4.40 -5.21
CA TYR A 56 -3.12 4.00 -6.03
C TYR A 56 -2.53 5.16 -6.83
N SER A 57 -3.34 6.01 -7.47
CA SER A 57 -2.82 7.14 -8.24
C SER A 57 -1.96 8.09 -7.39
N ILE A 58 -2.27 8.22 -6.10
CA ILE A 58 -1.55 9.06 -5.15
C ILE A 58 -0.33 8.32 -4.59
N SER A 59 -0.50 7.07 -4.15
CA SER A 59 0.51 6.36 -3.36
C SER A 59 1.40 5.42 -4.16
N SER A 60 0.96 5.02 -5.36
CA SER A 60 1.52 3.92 -6.18
C SER A 60 1.52 2.55 -5.48
N ILE A 61 0.55 2.30 -4.59
CA ILE A 61 0.41 1.04 -3.84
C ILE A 61 -0.77 0.24 -4.42
N CYS A 62 -0.54 -1.01 -4.85
CA CYS A 62 -1.60 -1.83 -5.45
C CYS A 62 -2.67 -2.28 -4.43
N GLN A 63 -3.83 -2.72 -4.94
CA GLN A 63 -4.96 -3.23 -4.15
C GLN A 63 -4.52 -4.23 -3.06
N LYS A 64 -3.68 -5.21 -3.37
CA LYS A 64 -3.24 -6.22 -2.39
C LYS A 64 -2.50 -5.61 -1.21
N CYS A 65 -1.64 -4.63 -1.46
CA CYS A 65 -0.90 -3.94 -0.40
C CYS A 65 -1.81 -2.97 0.36
N GLN A 66 -2.73 -2.30 -0.34
CA GLN A 66 -3.77 -1.48 0.31
C GLN A 66 -4.61 -2.33 1.26
N ASP A 67 -5.08 -3.50 0.83
CA ASP A 67 -5.87 -4.39 1.70
C ASP A 67 -5.06 -4.86 2.91
N TYR A 68 -3.75 -5.11 2.77
CA TYR A 68 -2.92 -5.48 3.90
C TYR A 68 -2.75 -4.31 4.91
N PHE A 69 -2.42 -3.12 4.44
CA PHE A 69 -2.07 -1.98 5.31
C PHE A 69 -3.25 -1.10 5.74
N PHE A 70 -4.28 -0.98 4.90
CA PHE A 70 -5.41 -0.05 5.05
C PHE A 70 -6.73 -0.73 5.39
N SER A 71 -6.77 -2.06 5.58
CA SER A 71 -8.01 -2.74 5.96
C SER A 71 -8.69 -2.02 7.14
N TYR A 72 -9.83 -1.42 6.84
CA TYR A 72 -10.76 -0.89 7.82
C TYR A 72 -11.64 -2.06 8.29
N GLU A 73 -11.58 -2.40 9.57
CA GLU A 73 -12.63 -3.20 10.19
C GLU A 73 -13.88 -2.29 10.25
N ASN A 74 -14.97 -2.72 9.59
CA ASN A 74 -16.31 -2.15 9.81
C ASN A 74 -16.89 -2.69 11.12
#